data_AF-Q5UXW2-F1
#
_entry.id   AF-Q5UXW2-F1
#
_cell.length_a   1.000
_cell.length_b   1.000
_cell.length_c   1.000
_cell.angle_alpha   90.00
_cell.angle_beta   90.00
_cell.angle_gamma   90.00
#
_symmetry.space_group_name_H-M   'P 1'
#
loop_
_entity.id
_entity.type
_entity.pdbx_description
1 polymer ?
#
loop_
_entity_poly.entity_id
_entity_poly.type
_entity_poly.pdbx_seq_one_letter_code
_entity_poly.pdbx_strand_id
1 'polypeptide(L)'
;MDLASHPETLICAECGSTIEDAGYLPATERDETYHPLVDAAVCDACGFNDLGMTGCAPELDDVVDPGPDDALLYVRLTDSDLEVVSSKE
;
A
#
# COMPACT_ATOMS: atom_id res chain seq x y z
N MET A 1 -11.89 -2.21 -9.08
CA MET A 1 -11.54 -3.55 -8.59
C MET A 1 -11.61 -3.52 -7.08
N ASP A 2 -12.13 -4.59 -6.49
CA ASP A 2 -12.28 -4.73 -5.05
C ASP A 2 -11.05 -5.40 -4.44
N LEU A 3 -10.81 -5.16 -3.16
CA LEU A 3 -9.76 -5.84 -2.40
C LEU A 3 -10.29 -7.20 -1.92
N ALA A 4 -9.45 -8.23 -2.04
CA ALA A 4 -9.74 -9.55 -1.50
C ALA A 4 -9.82 -9.53 0.03
N SER A 5 -9.24 -8.53 0.70
CA SER A 5 -9.30 -8.36 2.15
C SER A 5 -9.16 -6.90 2.54
N HIS A 6 -9.97 -6.48 3.51
CA HIS A 6 -9.95 -5.13 4.09
C HIS A 6 -9.39 -5.23 5.52
N PRO A 7 -8.07 -5.15 5.70
CA PRO A 7 -7.47 -5.12 7.03
C PRO A 7 -7.90 -3.83 7.74
N GLU A 8 -8.47 -3.99 8.93
CA GLU A 8 -8.84 -2.90 9.84
C GLU A 8 -7.61 -2.15 10.38
N THR A 9 -6.45 -2.80 10.40
CA THR A 9 -5.17 -2.21 10.83
C THR A 9 -4.05 -2.62 9.89
N LEU A 10 -3.25 -1.64 9.46
CA LEU A 10 -2.02 -1.87 8.71
C LEU A 10 -0.81 -1.51 9.56
N ILE A 11 0.27 -2.29 9.45
CA ILE A 11 1.54 -2.01 10.12
C ILE A 11 2.57 -1.73 9.05
N CYS A 12 3.28 -0.61 9.19
CA CYS A 12 4.35 -0.25 8.28
C CYS A 12 5.51 -1.24 8.40
N ALA A 13 5.90 -1.88 7.31
CA ALA A 13 7.04 -2.79 7.24
C ALA A 13 8.38 -2.09 7.53
N GLU A 14 8.49 -0.81 7.14
CA GLU A 14 9.72 -0.02 7.28
C GLU A 14 9.97 0.42 8.73
N CYS A 15 8.95 1.00 9.39
CA CYS A 15 9.10 1.57 10.74
C CYS A 15 8.41 0.75 11.84
N GLY A 16 7.67 -0.30 11.50
CA GLY A 16 6.91 -1.12 12.44
C GLY A 16 5.75 -0.40 13.12
N SER A 17 5.40 0.82 12.67
CA SER A 17 4.34 1.63 13.28
C SER A 17 2.99 1.36 12.61
N THR A 18 1.91 1.42 13.39
CA THR A 18 0.56 1.31 12.85
C THR A 18 0.25 2.49 11.92
N ILE A 19 -0.32 2.19 10.76
CA ILE A 19 -0.79 3.18 9.80
C ILE A 19 -2.21 3.58 10.22
N GLU A 20 -2.39 4.81 10.68
CA GLU A 20 -3.69 5.30 11.19
C GLU A 20 -4.42 6.23 10.20
N ASP A 21 -3.73 6.80 9.21
CA ASP A 21 -4.31 7.76 8.25
C ASP A 21 -4.19 7.28 6.80
N ALA A 22 -2.97 7.20 6.26
CA ALA A 22 -2.75 6.76 4.89
C ALA A 22 -1.44 5.99 4.72
N GLY A 23 -1.39 5.15 3.70
CA GLY A 23 -0.23 4.35 3.38
C GLY A 23 -0.25 3.77 1.97
N TYR A 24 0.86 3.16 1.62
CA TYR A 24 1.08 2.42 0.40
C TYR A 24 0.95 0.93 0.72
N LEU A 25 0.06 0.27 0.00
CA LEU A 25 -0.25 -1.14 0.17
C LEU A 25 0.06 -1.84 -1.15
N PRO A 26 1.18 -2.56 -1.27
CA PRO A 26 1.41 -3.41 -2.42
C PRO A 26 0.34 -4.49 -2.46
N ALA A 27 -0.17 -4.78 -3.64
CA ALA A 27 -1.19 -5.79 -3.87
C ALA A 27 -0.91 -6.52 -5.17
N THR A 28 -1.11 -7.83 -5.18
CA THR A 28 -1.02 -8.61 -6.42
C THR A 28 -2.41 -8.74 -7.02
N GLU A 29 -2.59 -8.29 -8.25
CA GLU A 29 -3.80 -8.55 -9.03
C GLU A 29 -3.87 -10.04 -9.37
N ARG A 30 -4.92 -10.72 -8.91
CA ARG A 30 -5.24 -12.08 -9.34
C ARG A 30 -6.73 -12.28 -9.42
N ASP A 31 -7.17 -12.96 -10.49
CA ASP A 31 -8.57 -13.30 -10.71
C ASP A 31 -9.48 -12.05 -10.57
N GLU A 32 -9.07 -10.94 -11.23
CA GLU A 32 -9.81 -9.66 -11.24
C GLU A 32 -9.97 -9.00 -9.86
N THR A 33 -9.17 -9.41 -8.88
CA THR A 33 -9.22 -8.93 -7.49
C THR A 33 -7.82 -8.54 -7.02
N TYR A 34 -7.70 -7.46 -6.25
CA TYR A 34 -6.43 -7.10 -5.63
C TYR A 34 -6.22 -7.90 -4.34
N HIS A 35 -5.11 -8.62 -4.24
CA HIS A 35 -4.68 -9.29 -3.02
C HIS A 35 -3.65 -8.43 -2.29
N PRO A 36 -4.09 -7.62 -1.29
CA PRO A 36 -3.18 -6.75 -0.58
C PRO A 36 -2.19 -7.52 0.28
N LEU A 37 -0.93 -7.14 0.20
CA LEU A 37 0.17 -7.65 1.00
C LEU A 37 0.33 -6.75 2.24
N VAL A 38 -0.47 -7.03 3.27
CA VAL A 38 -0.48 -6.26 4.53
C VAL A 38 0.86 -6.28 5.26
N ASP A 39 1.64 -7.35 5.10
CA ASP A 39 3.00 -7.48 5.66
C ASP A 39 4.02 -6.57 4.96
N ALA A 40 3.73 -6.08 3.76
CA ALA A 40 4.57 -5.18 2.99
C ALA A 40 3.97 -3.76 2.89
N ALA A 41 2.97 -3.44 3.73
CA ALA A 41 2.39 -2.11 3.78
C ALA A 41 3.42 -1.10 4.29
N VAL A 42 3.39 0.12 3.75
CA VAL A 42 4.29 1.20 4.13
C VAL A 42 3.46 2.43 4.47
N CYS A 43 3.76 3.09 5.59
CA CYS A 43 3.04 4.32 5.94
C CYS A 43 3.36 5.45 4.96
N ASP A 44 2.44 6.40 4.80
CA ASP A 44 2.61 7.58 3.93
C ASP A 44 3.96 8.28 4.19
N ALA A 45 4.34 8.45 5.46
CA ALA A 45 5.61 9.08 5.84
C ALA A 45 6.84 8.33 5.32
N CYS A 46 6.92 7.01 5.51
CA CYS A 46 8.03 6.20 4.99
C CYS A 46 8.00 6.14 3.46
N GLY A 47 6.81 6.02 2.89
CA GLY A 47 6.61 6.03 1.44
C GLY A 47 7.05 7.33 0.79
N PHE A 48 6.73 8.49 1.37
CA PHE A 48 7.12 9.80 0.82
C PHE A 48 8.56 10.20 1.09
N ASN A 49 9.16 9.70 2.18
CA ASN A 49 10.43 10.18 2.69
C ASN A 49 11.60 9.23 2.39
N ASP A 50 11.40 7.92 2.56
CA ASP A 50 12.44 6.90 2.34
C ASP A 50 12.36 6.29 0.93
N LEU A 51 11.15 5.93 0.49
CA LEU A 51 10.94 5.22 -0.78
C LEU A 51 10.72 6.18 -1.95
N GLY A 52 9.94 7.23 -1.72
CA GLY A 52 9.67 8.26 -2.70
C GLY A 52 10.91 9.11 -2.94
N MET A 53 11.16 9.52 -4.19
CA MET A 53 12.21 10.47 -4.53
C MET A 53 11.98 11.84 -3.86
N THR A 54 12.35 11.98 -2.58
CA THR A 54 12.34 13.23 -1.78
C THR A 54 11.11 14.11 -2.06
N GLY A 55 9.92 13.65 -1.64
CA GLY A 55 8.67 14.41 -1.78
C GLY A 55 7.76 14.00 -2.94
N CYS A 56 8.05 12.89 -3.62
CA CYS A 56 7.12 12.21 -4.52
C CYS A 56 6.63 10.91 -3.88
N ALA A 57 5.43 10.44 -4.25
CA ALA A 57 4.95 9.12 -3.87
C ALA A 57 5.91 8.02 -4.41
N PRO A 58 6.17 6.95 -3.64
CA PRO A 58 6.97 5.82 -4.09
C PRO A 58 6.28 5.09 -5.23
N GLU A 59 7.08 4.45 -6.08
CA GLU A 59 6.58 3.55 -7.11
C GLU A 59 6.59 2.11 -6.58
N LEU A 60 5.91 1.20 -7.28
CA LEU A 60 5.85 -0.20 -6.84
C LEU A 60 7.25 -0.83 -6.69
N ASP A 61 8.15 -0.50 -7.62
CA ASP A 61 9.56 -0.93 -7.64
C ASP A 61 10.37 -0.45 -6.43
N ASP A 62 9.95 0.64 -5.78
CA ASP A 62 10.59 1.14 -4.56
C ASP A 62 10.17 0.33 -3.31
N VAL A 63 9.01 -0.33 -3.34
CA VAL A 63 8.40 -0.98 -2.17
C VAL A 63 8.62 -2.50 -2.19
N VAL A 64 8.48 -3.11 -3.37
CA VAL A 64 8.63 -4.56 -3.59
C VAL A 64 9.22 -4.79 -4.97
N ASP A 65 9.78 -5.98 -5.20
CA ASP A 65 10.17 -6.40 -6.55
C ASP A 65 8.87 -6.61 -7.36
N PRO A 66 8.56 -5.75 -8.35
CA PRO A 66 7.27 -5.74 -9.02
C PRO A 66 7.19 -6.94 -9.95
N GLY A 67 6.28 -7.87 -9.67
CA GLY A 67 5.85 -8.86 -10.63
C GLY A 67 4.96 -8.25 -11.71
N PRO A 68 4.71 -8.98 -12.81
CA PRO A 68 3.91 -8.51 -13.94
C PRO A 68 2.44 -8.24 -13.58
N ASP A 69 1.97 -8.74 -12.43
CA ASP A 69 0.61 -8.59 -11.94
C ASP A 69 0.57 -7.82 -10.60
N ASP A 70 1.68 -7.24 -10.15
CA ASP A 70 1.73 -6.48 -8.91
C ASP A 70 1.35 -5.01 -9.14
N ALA A 71 0.69 -4.41 -8.16
CA ALA A 71 0.23 -3.03 -8.18
C ALA A 71 0.43 -2.38 -6.80
N LEU A 72 0.75 -1.09 -6.77
CA LEU A 72 0.87 -0.31 -5.55
C LEU A 72 -0.42 0.48 -5.33
N LEU A 73 -1.15 0.14 -4.28
CA LEU A 73 -2.37 0.83 -3.90
C LEU A 73 -2.05 1.90 -2.87
N TYR A 74 -2.36 3.15 -3.17
CA TYR A 74 -2.43 4.20 -2.17
C TYR A 74 -3.77 4.09 -1.44
N VAL A 75 -3.72 3.71 -0.18
CA VAL A 75 -4.89 3.43 0.65
C VAL A 75 -4.97 4.41 1.80
N ARG A 76 -6.19 4.76 2.17
CA ARG A 76 -6.49 5.60 3.31
C ARG A 76 -7.28 4.80 4.33
N LEU A 77 -6.75 4.71 5.54
CA LEU A 77 -7.50 4.12 6.65
C LEU A 77 -8.42 5.19 7.22
N THR A 78 -9.69 4.81 7.35
CA THR A 78 -10.70 5.56 8.09
C THR A 78 -11.09 4.73 9.31
N ASP A 79 -11.78 5.35 10.27
CA ASP A 79 -12.17 4.75 11.57
C ASP A 79 -12.92 3.40 11.46
N SER A 80 -13.35 2.98 10.26
CA SER A 80 -14.06 1.71 10.06
C SER A 80 -13.75 0.99 8.74
N ASP A 81 -12.94 1.55 7.84
CA ASP A 81 -12.71 0.95 6.51
C ASP A 81 -11.42 1.45 5.85
N LEU A 82 -10.96 0.71 4.84
CA LEU A 82 -9.76 0.98 4.06
C LEU A 82 -10.17 1.37 2.65
N GLU A 83 -9.99 2.64 2.31
CA GLU A 83 -10.37 3.19 1.01
C GLU A 83 -9.17 3.24 0.07
N VAL A 84 -9.28 2.65 -1.12
CA VAL A 84 -8.26 2.79 -2.17
C VAL A 84 -8.43 4.15 -2.85
N VAL A 85 -7.50 5.06 -2.60
CA VAL A 85 -7.50 6.41 -3.17
C VAL A 85 -6.86 6.41 -4.56
N SER A 86 -5.82 5.61 -4.76
CA SER A 86 -5.13 5.52 -6.05
C SER A 86 -4.47 4.15 -6.23
N SER A 87 -4.33 3.69 -7.46
CA SER A 87 -3.59 2.48 -7.81
C SER A 87 -2.56 2.82 -8.88
N LYS A 88 -1.34 2.32 -8.69
CA LYS A 88 -0.26 2.38 -9.67
C LYS A 88 0.11 0.96 -10.07
N GLU A 89 -0.04 0.67 -11.35
CA GLU A 89 0.45 -0.53 -12.04
C GLU A 89 1.81 -0.27 -12.68
#